data_AF-A0A8J8FP83-F1
#
_entry.id   AF-A0A8J8FP83-F1
#
_cell.length_a   1.000
_cell.length_b   1.000
_cell.length_c   1.000
_cell.angle_alpha   90.00
_cell.angle_beta   90.00
_cell.angle_gamma   90.00
#
_symmetry.space_group_name_H-M   'P 1'
#
loop_
_entity.id
_entity.type
_entity.pdbx_description
1 polymer ?
#
loop_
_entity_poly.entity_id
_entity_poly.type
_entity_poly.pdbx_seq_one_letter_code
_entity_poly.pdbx_strand_id
1 'polypeptide(L)' 'MPEPLSSNAVLYAILSLNSEIALQKEYLDSSGLSGEEKENEQGILDDLEQALMEFIELYKTHTHKDKELPSLDELLNSEL' A
#
# COMPACT_ATOMS: atom_id res chain seq x y z
N MET A 1 -0.05 -19.96 -17.24
CA MET A 1 -0.05 -19.65 -15.80
C MET A 1 0.48 -18.23 -15.68
N PRO A 2 -0.18 -17.32 -14.93
CA PRO A 2 0.39 -16.00 -14.68
C PRO A 2 1.75 -16.19 -13.99
N GLU A 3 2.76 -15.46 -14.44
CA GLU A 3 4.07 -15.50 -13.81
C GLU A 3 3.95 -14.95 -12.38
N PRO A 4 4.57 -15.60 -11.38
CA PRO A 4 4.59 -15.06 -10.02
C PRO A 4 5.27 -13.69 -10.05
N LEU A 5 4.66 -12.69 -9.39
CA LEU A 5 5.24 -11.36 -9.25
C LEU A 5 6.65 -11.47 -8.67
N SER A 6 7.60 -10.75 -9.24
CA SER A 6 8.96 -10.67 -8.68
C SER A 6 8.92 -9.98 -7.31
N SER A 7 9.83 -10.36 -6.41
CA SER A 7 9.92 -9.72 -5.08
C SER A 7 10.08 -8.19 -5.17
N ASN A 8 10.81 -7.71 -6.19
CA ASN A 8 10.96 -6.28 -6.46
C ASN A 8 9.64 -5.63 -6.90
N ALA A 9 8.83 -6.31 -7.72
CA ALA A 9 7.53 -5.78 -8.12
C ALA A 9 6.58 -5.64 -6.91
N VAL A 10 6.61 -6.63 -5.99
CA VAL A 10 5.85 -6.56 -4.73
C VAL A 10 6.37 -5.43 -3.84
N LEU A 11 7.69 -5.26 -3.73
CA LEU A 11 8.33 -4.17 -2.99
C LEU A 11 7.86 -2.79 -3.46
N TYR A 12 7.96 -2.54 -4.78
CA TYR A 12 7.52 -1.27 -5.35
C TYR A 12 6.01 -1.07 -5.23
N ALA A 13 5.21 -2.13 -5.34
CA ALA A 13 3.76 -2.03 -5.12
C ALA A 13 3.43 -1.59 -3.68
N ILE A 14 4.11 -2.15 -2.67
CA ILE A 14 3.93 -1.75 -1.26
C ILE A 14 4.30 -0.27 -1.07
N LEU A 15 5.45 0.16 -1.58
CA LEU A 15 5.90 1.56 -1.46
C LEU A 15 4.91 2.53 -2.11
N SER A 16 4.45 2.23 -3.33
CA SER A 16 3.47 3.04 -4.04
C SER A 16 2.14 3.09 -3.31
N LEU A 17 1.62 1.96 -2.84
CA LEU A 17 0.35 1.91 -2.09
C LEU A 17 0.44 2.68 -0.77
N ASN A 18 1.55 2.56 -0.05
CA ASN A 18 1.77 3.29 1.20
C ASN A 18 1.77 4.81 0.97
N SER A 19 2.43 5.28 -0.11
CA SER A 19 2.41 6.68 -0.51
C SER A 19 1.00 7.15 -0.90
N GLU A 20 0.27 6.36 -1.67
CA GLU A 20 -1.08 6.72 -2.12
C GLU A 20 -2.08 6.79 -0.96
N ILE A 21 -1.99 5.86 0.00
CA ILE A 21 -2.81 5.87 1.23
C ILE A 21 -2.55 7.14 2.04
N ALA A 22 -1.29 7.57 2.15
CA ALA A 22 -0.95 8.81 2.83
C ALA A 22 -1.59 10.02 2.15
N LEU A 23 -1.48 10.11 0.82
CA LEU A 23 -2.09 11.18 0.02
C LEU A 23 -3.63 11.18 0.13
N GLN A 24 -4.25 9.99 0.08
CA GLN A 24 -5.70 9.85 0.19
C GLN A 24 -6.22 10.27 1.58
N LYS A 25 -5.47 9.94 2.65
CA LYS A 25 -5.77 10.41 4.00
C LYS A 25 -5.67 11.93 4.12
N GLU A 26 -4.61 12.52 3.56
CA GLU A 26 -4.46 13.99 3.51
C GLU A 26 -5.61 14.64 2.72
N TYR A 27 -6.06 14.02 1.64
CA TYR A 27 -7.18 14.50 0.84
C TYR A 27 -8.51 14.43 1.62
N LEU A 28 -8.77 13.33 2.32
CA LEU A 28 -9.96 13.15 3.18
C LEU A 28 -9.99 14.12 4.37
N ASP A 29 -8.82 14.50 4.88
CA ASP A 29 -8.66 15.49 5.94
C ASP A 29 -8.74 16.94 5.42
N SER A 30 -8.65 17.13 4.11
CA SER A 30 -8.76 18.46 3.50
C SER A 30 -10.17 19.02 3.61
N SER A 31 -10.26 20.31 3.96
CA SER A 31 -11.54 21.01 4.03
C SER A 31 -12.05 21.30 2.61
N GLY A 32 -13.10 20.60 2.17
CA GLY A 32 -13.69 20.83 0.85
C GLY A 32 -14.67 19.77 0.36
N LEU A 33 -14.62 18.56 0.93
CA LEU A 33 -15.47 17.44 0.51
C LEU A 33 -16.89 17.57 1.08
N SER A 34 -17.89 17.39 0.22
CA SER A 34 -19.27 17.13 0.65
C SER A 34 -19.39 15.75 1.30
N GLY A 35 -20.53 15.48 1.95
CA GLY A 35 -20.74 14.19 2.64
C GLY A 35 -20.68 12.98 1.72
N GLU A 36 -21.22 13.08 0.51
CA GLU A 36 -21.20 12.02 -0.51
C GLU A 36 -19.78 11.82 -1.09
N GLU A 37 -19.07 12.92 -1.37
CA GLU A 37 -17.67 12.85 -1.79
C GLU A 37 -16.82 12.18 -0.71
N LYS A 38 -16.99 12.56 0.56
CA LYS A 38 -16.25 11.96 1.66
C LYS A 38 -16.52 10.45 1.81
N GLU A 39 -17.77 10.02 1.62
CA GLU A 39 -18.12 8.59 1.66
C GLU A 39 -17.45 7.81 0.52
N ASN A 40 -17.47 8.36 -0.70
CA ASN A 40 -16.82 7.74 -1.86
C ASN A 40 -15.30 7.65 -1.68
N GLU A 41 -14.68 8.75 -1.27
CA GLU A 41 -13.22 8.84 -1.05
C GLU A 41 -12.77 7.95 0.10
N GLN A 42 -13.61 7.75 1.12
CA GLN A 42 -13.35 6.79 2.20
C GLN A 42 -13.41 5.35 1.68
N GLY A 43 -14.35 5.02 0.78
CA GLY A 43 -14.40 3.71 0.14
C GLY A 43 -13.14 3.42 -0.69
N ILE A 44 -12.61 4.41 -1.40
CA ILE A 44 -11.34 4.30 -2.11
C ILE A 44 -10.18 4.04 -1.14
N LEU A 45 -10.15 4.76 -0.01
CA LEU A 45 -9.13 4.55 1.01
C LEU A 45 -9.19 3.12 1.57
N ASP A 46 -10.39 2.62 1.87
CA ASP A 46 -10.58 1.27 2.40
C ASP A 46 -10.07 0.20 1.41
N ASP A 47 -10.36 0.37 0.11
CA ASP A 47 -9.87 -0.52 -0.96
C ASP A 47 -8.33 -0.47 -1.07
N LEU A 48 -7.72 0.72 -0.96
CA LEU A 48 -6.27 0.89 -0.98
C LEU A 48 -5.60 0.22 0.23
N GLU A 49 -6.15 0.39 1.42
CA GLU A 49 -5.64 -0.24 2.65
C GLU A 49 -5.77 -1.76 2.58
N GLN A 50 -6.88 -2.27 2.03
CA GLN A 50 -7.03 -3.70 1.77
C GLN A 50 -5.97 -4.21 0.80
N ALA A 51 -5.76 -3.53 -0.33
CA ALA A 51 -4.75 -3.91 -1.30
C ALA A 51 -3.35 -3.93 -0.65
N LEU A 52 -2.99 -2.93 0.16
CA LEU A 52 -1.72 -2.89 0.86
C LEU A 52 -1.55 -4.11 1.79
N MET A 53 -2.58 -4.49 2.55
CA MET A 53 -2.53 -5.69 3.39
C MET A 53 -2.28 -6.97 2.58
N GLU A 54 -2.93 -7.13 1.43
CA GLU A 54 -2.73 -8.28 0.54
C GLU A 54 -1.29 -8.33 -0.01
N PHE A 55 -0.73 -7.19 -0.41
CA PHE A 55 0.65 -7.10 -0.87
C PHE A 55 1.67 -7.32 0.26
N ILE A 56 1.39 -6.87 1.49
CA ILE A 56 2.23 -7.14 2.66
C ILE A 56 2.25 -8.65 2.96
N GLU A 57 1.10 -9.31 2.93
CA GLU A 57 1.03 -10.77 3.11
C GLU A 57 1.79 -11.50 2.01
N LEU A 58 1.65 -11.06 0.75
CA LEU A 58 2.45 -11.58 -0.35
C LEU A 58 3.94 -11.38 -0.08
N TYR A 59 4.37 -10.18 0.31
CA TYR A 59 5.76 -9.88 0.61
C TYR A 59 6.34 -10.74 1.72
N LYS A 60 5.58 -11.03 2.79
CA LYS A 60 5.99 -11.96 3.86
C LYS A 60 6.30 -13.35 3.30
N THR A 61 5.50 -13.84 2.36
CA THR A 61 5.77 -15.14 1.71
C THR A 61 7.04 -15.12 0.84
N HIS A 62 7.42 -13.96 0.29
CA HIS A 62 8.62 -13.77 -0.52
C HIS A 62 9.90 -13.54 0.32
N THR A 63 9.82 -12.80 1.43
CA THR A 63 10.96 -12.53 2.35
C THR A 63 11.52 -13.78 2.99
N HIS A 64 10.71 -14.83 3.16
CA HIS A 64 11.21 -16.14 3.57
C HIS A 64 12.18 -16.80 2.55
N LYS A 65 12.14 -16.38 1.28
CA LYS A 65 12.97 -16.94 0.20
C LYS A 65 14.19 -16.10 -0.13
N ASP A 66 14.16 -14.79 0.15
CA ASP A 66 15.20 -13.85 -0.24
C ASP A 66 15.61 -12.96 0.95
N LYS A 67 16.81 -13.21 1.50
CA LYS A 67 17.30 -12.56 2.73
C LYS A 67 17.86 -11.15 2.50
N GLU A 68 17.97 -10.72 1.25
CA GLU A 68 18.43 -9.37 0.90
C GLU A 68 17.28 -8.35 0.87
N LEU A 69 16.05 -8.82 1.07
CA LEU A 69 14.88 -7.97 1.12
C LEU A 69 14.80 -7.20 2.45
N PRO A 70 14.50 -5.89 2.43
CA PRO A 70 14.35 -5.08 3.63
C PRO A 70 13.18 -5.58 4.50
N SER A 71 13.19 -5.23 5.78
CA SER A 71 12.07 -5.52 6.65
C SER A 71 10.84 -4.68 6.28
N LEU A 72 9.64 -5.18 6.62
CA LEU A 72 8.40 -4.42 6.44
C LEU A 72 8.41 -3.10 7.20
N ASP A 73 9.01 -3.07 8.39
CA ASP A 73 9.12 -1.83 9.18
C ASP A 73 10.02 -0.81 8.46
N GLU A 74 11.12 -1.23 7.85
CA GLU A 74 11.95 -0.33 7.03
C GLU A 74 11.19 0.16 5.81
N LEU A 75 10.38 -0.69 5.18
CA LEU A 75 9.57 -0.33 4.00
C LEU A 75 8.48 0.70 4.30
N LEU A 76 7.72 0.48 5.38
CA LEU A 76 6.57 1.32 5.72
C LEU A 76 6.97 2.64 6.38
N ASN A 77 8.17 2.69 6.97
CA ASN A 77 8.73 3.90 7.55
C ASN A 77 9.82 4.55 6.69
N SER A 78 10.10 4.01 5.50
CA SER A 78 10.96 4.68 4.52
C SER A 78 10.17 5.83 3.93
N GLU A 79 10.56 7.06 4.28
CA GLU A 79 10.21 8.24 3.49
C GLU A 79 10.83 8.04 2.09
N LEU A 80 10.01 8.17 1.05
CA LEU A 80 10.44 8.13 -0.36
C LEU A 80 11.18 9.42 -0.74
#